data_AF-Q68G86-F1
#
_entry.id   AF-Q68G86-F1
#
_cell.length_a   1.000
_cell.length_b   1.000
_cell.length_c   1.000
_cell.angle_alpha   90.00
_cell.angle_beta   90.00
_cell.angle_gamma   90.00
#
_symmetry.space_group_name_H-M   'P 1'
#
loop_
_entity.id
_entity.type
_entity.pdbx_description
1 polymer ?
#
loop_
_entity_poly.entity_id
_entity_poly.type
_entity_poly.pdbx_seq_one_letter_code
_entity_poly.pdbx_strand_id
1 'polypeptide(L)' 'ILYRRDRHAAVKQMDNSLTNNEISVKLGKAWNAESPAVRERYTELARLHKERLMMLHPYYRY' A
#
# COMPACT_ATOMS: atom_id res chain seq x y z
N ILE A 1 3.66 0.54 -1.01
CA ILE A 1 3.48 1.07 0.37
C ILE A 1 2.01 1.40 0.69
N LEU A 2 1.27 2.09 -0.20
CA LEU A 2 -0.14 2.48 0.01
C LEU A 2 -1.06 1.30 0.39
N TYR A 3 -1.08 0.25 -0.43
CA TYR A 3 -1.89 -0.95 -0.21
C TYR A 3 -1.65 -1.63 1.14
N ARG A 4 -0.37 -1.72 1.56
CA ARG A 4 0.01 -2.31 2.85
C ARG A 4 -0.49 -1.45 4.00
N ARG A 5 -0.42 -0.13 3.90
CA ARG A 5 -0.87 0.80 4.95
C ARG A 5 -2.37 0.67 5.20
N ASP A 6 -3.17 0.68 4.12
CA ASP A 6 -4.62 0.55 4.19
C ASP A 6 -5.05 -0.78 4.83
N ARG A 7 -4.52 -1.89 4.32
CA ARG A 7 -4.93 -3.20 4.83
C ARG A 7 -4.27 -3.59 6.15
N HIS A 8 -3.11 -3.05 6.50
CA HIS A 8 -2.50 -3.31 7.81
C HIS A 8 -3.37 -2.76 8.95
N ALA A 9 -3.91 -1.55 8.79
CA ALA A 9 -4.87 -0.99 9.75
C ALA A 9 -6.12 -1.87 9.89
N ALA A 10 -6.70 -2.31 8.78
CA ALA A 10 -7.88 -3.16 8.78
C ALA A 10 -7.63 -4.54 9.42
N VAL A 11 -6.50 -5.18 9.08
CA VAL A 11 -6.11 -6.48 9.64
C VAL A 11 -5.82 -6.39 11.13
N LYS A 12 -5.15 -5.33 11.58
CA LYS A 12 -4.85 -5.11 12.99
C LYS A 12 -6.10 -4.80 13.82
N GLN A 13 -7.10 -4.14 13.23
CA GLN A 13 -8.41 -3.94 13.87
C GLN A 13 -9.20 -5.25 13.97
N MET A 14 -9.15 -6.10 12.95
CA MET A 14 -9.82 -7.40 12.98
C MET A 14 -9.14 -8.39 13.94
N ASP A 15 -7.81 -8.36 14.01
CA ASP A 15 -7.05 -9.30 14.81
C ASP A 15 -5.81 -8.63 15.38
N ASN A 16 -5.98 -8.10 16.60
CA ASN A 16 -4.95 -7.36 17.31
C ASN A 16 -3.85 -8.28 17.88
N SER A 17 -4.03 -9.60 17.77
CA SER A 17 -3.06 -10.62 18.19
C SER A 17 -2.01 -10.91 17.12
N LEU A 18 -2.28 -10.55 15.86
CA LEU A 18 -1.37 -10.82 14.75
C LEU A 18 -0.10 -9.97 14.83
N THR A 19 1.03 -10.66 14.69
CA THR A 19 2.33 -10.00 14.70
C THR A 19 2.53 -9.21 13.41
N ASN A 20 3.22 -8.06 13.48
CA ASN A 20 3.50 -7.24 12.29
C ASN A 20 4.17 -8.04 11.15
N ASN A 21 5.00 -9.03 11.47
CA ASN A 21 5.61 -9.92 10.48
C ASN A 21 4.58 -10.79 9.76
N GLU A 22 3.63 -11.37 10.48
CA GLU A 22 2.58 -12.22 9.89
C GLU A 22 1.66 -11.41 9.00
N ILE A 23 1.28 -10.21 9.44
CA ILE A 23 0.50 -9.27 8.61
C ILE A 23 1.28 -8.93 7.33
N SER A 24 2.60 -8.76 7.40
CA SER A 24 3.43 -8.49 6.22
C SER A 24 3.41 -9.63 5.21
N VAL A 25 3.62 -10.86 5.68
CA VAL A 25 3.62 -12.05 4.84
C VAL A 25 2.24 -12.27 4.23
N LYS A 26 1.17 -12.13 5.02
CA LYS A 26 -0.22 -12.28 4.56
C LYS A 26 -0.58 -11.23 3.52
N LEU A 27 -0.22 -9.96 3.73
CA LEU A 27 -0.48 -8.89 2.77
C LEU A 27 0.34 -9.03 1.48
N GLY A 28 1.58 -9.52 1.57
CA GLY A 28 2.39 -9.83 0.38
C GLY A 28 1.77 -10.93 -0.48
N LYS A 29 1.30 -12.01 0.14
CA LYS A 29 0.56 -13.08 -0.54
C LYS A 29 -0.76 -12.57 -1.12
N ALA A 30 -1.52 -11.79 -0.35
CA ALA A 30 -2.78 -11.20 -0.80
C ALA A 30 -2.56 -10.31 -2.02
N TRP A 31 -1.52 -9.46 -2.03
CA TRP A 31 -1.18 -8.64 -3.20
C TRP A 31 -0.92 -9.47 -4.46
N ASN A 32 -0.19 -10.58 -4.34
CA ASN A 32 0.09 -11.49 -5.46
C ASN A 32 -1.13 -12.28 -5.93
N ALA A 33 -2.13 -12.48 -5.06
CA ALA A 33 -3.41 -13.10 -5.41
C ALA A 33 -4.47 -12.07 -5.86
N GLU A 34 -4.26 -10.78 -5.58
CA GLU A 34 -5.23 -9.73 -5.90
C GLU A 34 -5.38 -9.53 -7.40
N SER A 35 -6.58 -9.13 -7.82
CA SER A 35 -6.92 -8.91 -9.22
C SER A 35 -6.08 -7.80 -9.86
N PRO A 36 -5.77 -7.90 -11.17
CA PRO A 36 -5.01 -6.89 -11.91
C PRO A 36 -5.59 -5.48 -11.78
N ALA A 37 -6.92 -5.35 -11.82
CA ALA A 37 -7.62 -4.07 -11.67
C ALA A 37 -7.31 -3.35 -10.34
N VAL A 38 -7.15 -4.11 -9.25
CA VAL A 38 -6.78 -3.53 -7.95
C VAL A 38 -5.34 -3.06 -7.98
N ARG A 39 -4.43 -3.85 -8.57
CA ARG A 39 -3.02 -3.46 -8.71
C ARG A 39 -2.86 -2.19 -9.53
N GLU A 40 -3.59 -2.11 -10.65
CA GLU A 40 -3.60 -0.95 -11.54
C GLU A 40 -4.12 0.29 -10.81
N ARG A 41 -5.25 0.18 -10.09
CA ARG A 41 -5.77 1.28 -9.26
C ARG A 41 -4.74 1.79 -8.24
N TYR A 42 -4.05 0.88 -7.53
CA TYR A 42 -3.03 1.28 -6.56
C TYR A 42 -1.76 1.84 -7.22
N THR A 43 -1.48 1.44 -8.46
CA THR A 43 -0.37 1.96 -9.27
C THR A 43 -0.67 3.38 -9.74
N GLU A 44 -1.89 3.62 -10.24
CA GLU A 44 -2.41 4.94 -10.60
C GLU A 44 -2.38 5.88 -9.39
N LEU A 45 -2.86 5.40 -8.22
CA LEU A 45 -2.78 6.17 -6.97
C LEU A 45 -1.35 6.51 -6.58
N ALA A 46 -0.41 5.56 -6.71
CA ALA A 46 1.00 5.83 -6.44
C ALA A 46 1.59 6.87 -7.40
N ARG A 47 1.22 6.81 -8.68
CA ARG A 47 1.62 7.78 -9.71
C ARG A 47 1.12 9.18 -9.37
N LEU A 48 -0.18 9.31 -9.08
CA LEU A 48 -0.79 10.59 -8.66
C LEU A 48 -0.16 11.14 -7.39
N HIS A 49 0.17 10.27 -6.43
CA HIS A 49 0.83 10.70 -5.21
C HIS A 49 2.23 11.24 -5.51
N LYS A 50 2.99 10.57 -6.38
CA LYS A 50 4.32 11.02 -6.81
C LYS A 50 4.25 12.35 -7.56
N GLU A 51 3.28 12.51 -8.46
CA GLU A 51 3.05 13.77 -9.19
C GLU A 51 2.72 14.91 -8.23
N ARG A 52 1.82 14.67 -7.26
CA ARG A 52 1.47 15.66 -6.24
C ARG A 52 2.69 16.04 -5.40
N LEU A 53 3.53 15.07 -5.05
CA LEU A 53 4.75 15.30 -4.27
C LEU A 53 5.79 16.10 -5.06
N MET A 54 5.94 15.82 -6.36
CA MET A 54 6.80 16.60 -7.27
C MET A 54 6.28 18.03 -7.48
N MET A 55 4.95 18.22 -7.57
CA MET A 55 4.36 19.56 -7.64
C MET A 55 4.59 20.36 -6.35
N LEU A 56 4.44 19.72 -5.20
CA LEU A 56 4.61 20.37 -3.89
C LEU A 56 6.08 20.63 -3.56
N HIS A 57 6.97 19.76 -4.03
CA HIS A 57 8.40 19.82 -3.80
C HIS A 57 9.16 19.71 -5.11
N PRO A 58 9.24 20.80 -5.91
CA PRO A 58 9.88 20.79 -7.23
C PRO A 58 11.39 20.49 -7.18
N TYR A 59 12.03 20.63 -6.02
CA TYR A 59 13.44 20.28 -5.79
C TYR A 59 13.66 18.87 -5.23
N TYR A 60 12.58 18.10 -5.01
CA TYR A 60 12.67 16.76 -4.44
C TYR A 60 13.16 15.77 -5.50
N ARG A 61 14.43 15.39 -5.41
CA ARG A 61 14.99 14.23 -6.11
C ARG A 61 15.00 13.04 -5.17
N TYR A 62 14.33 11.97 -5.59
CA TYR A 62 14.38 10.64 -4.98
C TYR A 62 15.55 9.86 -5.54
#